data_AF-A0A818T851-F1
#
_entry.id   AF-A0A818T851-F1
#
_cell.length_a   1.000
_cell.length_b   1.000
_cell.length_c   1.000
_cell.angle_alpha   90.00
_cell.angle_beta   90.00
_cell.angle_gamma   90.00
#
_symmetry.space_group_name_H-M   'P 1'
#
loop_
_entity.id
_entity.type
_entity.pdbx_description
1 polymer ?
#
loop_
_entity_poly.entity_id
_entity_poly.type
_entity_poly.pdbx_seq_one_letter_code
_entity_poly.pdbx_strand_id
1 'polypeptide(L)'
;MATNPINDEEITSDTNDKIENSSLTNDENNLNNKDNPFHLLEGRWTFWYTHRPTTFRNSAVNYDSCLKKLGTFGSIEEFWFYYDHMKFSSELPFYSDIHLFKENLKPMWEEEGNRLGGKWILRLKKGLSTRLWELLVLAVIGEQFNVGKEICGIVCSIRPQEDLISVWTKTANNQLVTQRIKEIMKKVLSLPQDCPIEYKTHNDSLRDNCSYRNTDRMTDNFFQAVNPLWYIACDGGLIKLAMLTFWPNIMPYDYFGVWGQFIKNLAYNYHYLLVFIFWIAIFLHVFEAIVALRLCKKLHIDFTNTCRWFLQTLFLGYVSLGILRQYAAKKRRQS
;
A
#
# COMPACT_ATOMS: atom_id res chain seq x y z
N MET A 1 -3.31 87.51 32.78
CA MET A 1 -2.19 87.58 33.74
C MET A 1 -2.72 87.02 35.04
N ALA A 2 -2.07 85.96 35.57
CA ALA A 2 -2.34 85.26 36.84
C ALA A 2 -3.69 84.49 36.93
N THR A 3 -3.83 83.25 37.42
CA THR A 3 -2.96 82.32 38.19
C THR A 3 -3.69 80.95 38.29
N ASN A 4 -2.97 79.83 38.16
CA ASN A 4 -3.31 78.50 38.72
C ASN A 4 -3.29 78.56 40.28
N PRO A 5 -3.70 77.56 41.11
CA PRO A 5 -3.73 76.08 40.89
C PRO A 5 -4.87 75.31 41.63
N ILE A 6 -4.84 73.96 41.61
CA ILE A 6 -4.80 73.02 42.78
C ILE A 6 -5.01 71.57 42.30
N ASN A 7 -4.14 70.66 42.79
CA ASN A 7 -4.14 69.20 42.65
C ASN A 7 -5.23 68.54 43.51
N ASP A 8 -5.58 67.28 43.18
CA ASP A 8 -5.73 66.17 44.16
C ASP A 8 -5.79 64.80 43.42
N GLU A 9 -4.78 63.95 43.68
CA GLU A 9 -4.85 62.47 43.65
C GLU A 9 -5.45 62.06 45.03
N GLU A 10 -6.18 60.96 45.30
CA GLU A 10 -6.05 59.55 44.93
C GLU A 10 -7.27 58.76 45.51
N ILE A 11 -7.39 57.48 45.14
CA ILE A 11 -8.05 56.33 45.85
C ILE A 11 -9.27 55.68 45.15
N THR A 12 -8.92 54.78 44.21
CA THR A 12 -9.29 53.35 44.04
C THR A 12 -10.69 52.81 44.40
N SER A 13 -11.33 52.08 43.47
CA SER A 13 -11.40 50.60 43.49
C SER A 13 -12.25 49.98 42.35
N ASP A 14 -11.65 48.94 41.75
CA ASP A 14 -12.23 47.72 41.19
C ASP A 14 -13.00 47.73 39.85
N THR A 15 -12.19 47.56 38.80
CA THR A 15 -12.51 46.89 37.53
C THR A 15 -12.82 45.40 37.74
N ASN A 16 -13.91 44.92 37.15
CA ASN A 16 -14.09 43.51 36.82
C ASN A 16 -14.59 43.35 35.38
N ASP A 17 -13.64 43.00 34.50
CA ASP A 17 -13.84 42.48 33.16
C ASP A 17 -14.62 41.14 33.18
N LYS A 18 -15.68 41.05 32.38
CA LYS A 18 -16.11 39.80 31.73
C LYS A 18 -16.72 40.08 30.36
N ILE A 19 -15.82 40.12 29.37
CA ILE A 19 -15.85 39.36 28.11
C ILE A 19 -17.22 38.79 27.71
N GLU A 20 -17.83 39.40 26.70
CA GLU A 20 -18.70 38.72 25.74
C GLU A 20 -18.41 39.28 24.33
N ASN A 21 -17.31 38.81 23.74
CA ASN A 21 -16.98 39.01 22.32
C ASN A 21 -16.77 37.63 21.70
N SER A 22 -17.84 36.98 21.27
CA SER A 22 -17.75 35.82 20.37
C SER A 22 -19.03 35.68 19.55
N SER A 23 -19.09 36.33 18.37
CA SER A 23 -19.99 35.92 17.28
C SER A 23 -19.90 36.78 16.01
N LEU A 24 -18.77 37.41 15.68
CA LEU A 24 -18.65 38.17 14.42
C LEU A 24 -17.24 38.07 13.84
N THR A 25 -16.86 36.93 13.26
CA THR A 25 -15.68 36.84 12.36
C THR A 25 -15.72 35.70 11.32
N ASN A 26 -16.82 34.95 11.19
CA ASN A 26 -16.86 33.80 10.26
C ASN A 26 -17.63 34.01 8.94
N ASP A 27 -18.23 35.17 8.71
CA ASP A 27 -19.10 35.37 7.54
C ASP A 27 -18.50 36.23 6.41
N GLU A 28 -17.35 36.88 6.60
CA GLU A 28 -16.77 37.76 5.55
C GLU A 28 -16.01 36.99 4.45
N ASN A 29 -15.62 35.74 4.66
CA ASN A 29 -14.92 34.94 3.64
C ASN A 29 -15.86 34.25 2.64
N ASN A 30 -17.18 34.36 2.80
CA ASN A 30 -18.16 33.65 1.96
C ASN A 30 -18.90 34.55 0.95
N LEU A 31 -18.60 35.86 0.91
CA LEU A 31 -19.24 36.79 -0.04
C LEU A 31 -18.46 37.07 -1.34
N ASN A 32 -17.21 36.63 -1.46
CA ASN A 32 -16.38 36.92 -2.65
C ASN A 32 -16.41 35.87 -3.77
N ASN A 33 -17.25 34.83 -3.68
CA ASN A 33 -17.23 33.72 -4.66
C ASN A 33 -18.48 33.66 -5.55
N LYS A 34 -19.37 34.66 -5.53
CA LYS A 34 -20.59 34.66 -6.36
C LYS A 34 -20.40 35.18 -7.78
N ASP A 35 -19.26 35.81 -8.09
CA ASP A 35 -18.99 36.40 -9.41
C ASP A 35 -17.84 35.72 -10.18
N ASN A 36 -17.29 34.62 -9.65
CA ASN A 36 -16.32 33.83 -10.41
C ASN A 36 -17.07 32.83 -11.30
N PRO A 37 -17.08 32.99 -12.65
CA PRO A 37 -17.77 32.06 -13.54
C PRO A 37 -17.08 30.68 -13.61
N PHE A 38 -15.90 30.54 -12.98
CA PHE A 38 -15.09 29.34 -13.02
C PHE A 38 -15.30 28.43 -11.81
N HIS A 39 -15.43 27.13 -12.08
CA HIS A 39 -15.48 26.12 -11.03
C HIS A 39 -14.06 25.75 -10.61
N LEU A 40 -13.62 26.30 -9.46
CA LEU A 40 -12.27 26.09 -8.94
C LEU A 40 -12.02 24.63 -8.48
N LEU A 41 -10.82 24.13 -8.76
CA LEU A 41 -10.31 22.86 -8.26
C LEU A 41 -9.66 23.05 -6.88
N GLU A 42 -9.57 21.96 -6.10
CA GLU A 42 -8.89 21.96 -4.79
C GLU A 42 -7.40 22.31 -4.91
N GLY A 43 -6.78 21.94 -6.03
CA GLY A 43 -5.38 22.20 -6.31
C GLY A 43 -5.14 22.51 -7.78
N ARG A 44 -4.03 23.19 -8.06
CA ARG A 44 -3.59 23.50 -9.42
C ARG A 44 -2.77 22.36 -9.99
N TRP A 45 -3.03 22.04 -11.25
CA TRP A 45 -2.43 20.92 -11.94
C TRP A 45 -1.77 21.37 -13.24
N THR A 46 -0.73 20.67 -13.65
CA THR A 46 0.05 20.95 -14.85
C THR A 46 0.16 19.73 -15.72
N PHE A 47 -0.24 19.88 -16.99
CA PHE A 47 0.01 18.89 -18.02
C PHE A 47 1.44 19.01 -18.54
N TRP A 48 2.08 17.86 -18.72
CA TRP A 48 3.38 17.74 -19.36
C TRP A 48 3.36 16.67 -20.44
N TYR A 49 4.27 16.80 -21.40
CA TYR A 49 4.48 15.83 -22.47
C TYR A 49 5.97 15.53 -22.63
N THR A 50 6.29 14.25 -22.79
CA THR A 50 7.64 13.82 -23.18
C THR A 50 7.55 12.88 -24.37
N HIS A 51 8.47 13.01 -25.32
CA HIS A 51 8.63 12.05 -26.41
C HIS A 51 10.10 11.69 -26.54
N ARG A 52 10.41 10.38 -26.51
CA ARG A 52 11.79 9.87 -26.57
C ARG A 52 11.94 8.84 -27.70
N PRO A 53 12.29 9.27 -28.91
CA PRO A 53 12.54 8.34 -30.00
C PRO A 53 13.75 7.44 -29.69
N THR A 54 13.73 6.22 -30.21
CA THR A 54 14.69 5.14 -29.91
C THR A 54 16.14 5.48 -30.21
N THR A 55 16.39 6.49 -31.06
CA THR A 55 17.71 7.00 -31.43
C THR A 55 18.48 7.64 -30.27
N PHE A 56 17.80 8.07 -29.19
CA PHE A 56 18.41 8.79 -28.06
C PHE A 56 18.51 7.97 -26.76
N ARG A 57 18.56 6.63 -26.87
CA ARG A 57 18.47 5.71 -25.73
C ARG A 57 19.59 5.80 -24.69
N ASN A 58 20.73 6.44 -25.01
CA ASN A 58 21.98 6.32 -24.24
C ASN A 58 22.42 7.59 -23.48
N SER A 59 21.56 8.60 -23.32
CA SER A 59 21.95 9.80 -22.56
C SER A 59 20.90 10.15 -21.51
N ALA A 60 21.21 9.89 -20.24
CA ALA A 60 20.43 10.37 -19.08
C ALA A 60 20.23 11.89 -19.11
N VAL A 61 21.14 12.61 -19.77
CA VAL A 61 21.14 14.06 -20.04
C VAL A 61 19.89 14.55 -20.80
N ASN A 62 19.13 13.67 -21.47
CA ASN A 62 18.05 14.10 -22.37
C ASN A 62 16.62 14.11 -21.79
N TYR A 63 16.34 13.61 -20.58
CA TYR A 63 14.93 13.56 -20.11
C TYR A 63 14.34 14.95 -19.85
N ASP A 64 15.04 15.79 -19.07
CA ASP A 64 14.61 17.17 -18.78
C ASP A 64 14.47 17.98 -20.08
N SER A 65 15.39 17.79 -21.03
CA SER A 65 15.33 18.44 -22.35
C SER A 65 14.12 18.03 -23.21
N CYS A 66 13.57 16.83 -22.99
CA CYS A 66 12.41 16.32 -23.72
C CYS A 66 11.08 16.62 -23.01
N LEU A 67 11.13 17.13 -21.78
CA LEU A 67 9.97 17.42 -20.94
C LEU A 67 9.39 18.79 -21.29
N LYS A 68 8.19 18.79 -21.89
CA LYS A 68 7.49 20.00 -22.31
C LYS A 68 6.31 20.27 -21.39
N LYS A 69 6.28 21.45 -20.77
CA LYS A 69 5.10 21.96 -20.05
C LYS A 69 4.03 22.34 -21.08
N LEU A 70 2.84 21.75 -20.99
CA LEU A 70 1.73 22.07 -21.90
C LEU A 70 0.89 23.22 -21.36
N GLY A 71 0.61 23.22 -20.06
CA GLY A 71 -0.21 24.24 -19.43
C GLY A 71 -0.51 23.92 -17.97
N THR A 72 -0.87 24.95 -17.22
CA THR A 72 -1.32 24.84 -15.83
C THR A 72 -2.73 25.36 -15.71
N PHE A 73 -3.57 24.67 -14.93
CA PHE A 73 -4.97 25.02 -14.71
C PHE A 73 -5.34 24.90 -13.24
N GLY A 74 -6.30 25.71 -12.80
CA GLY A 74 -6.89 25.74 -11.47
C GLY A 74 -8.41 25.68 -11.46
N SER A 75 -9.08 25.66 -12.62
CA SER A 75 -10.52 25.47 -12.75
C SER A 75 -10.90 24.33 -13.71
N ILE A 76 -12.15 23.90 -13.66
CA ILE A 76 -12.71 22.87 -14.56
C ILE A 76 -12.75 23.38 -16.01
N GLU A 77 -13.04 24.65 -16.24
CA GLU A 77 -13.09 25.24 -17.58
C GLU A 77 -11.69 25.33 -18.18
N GLU A 78 -10.69 25.75 -17.40
CA GLU A 78 -9.29 25.74 -17.84
C GLU A 78 -8.82 24.32 -18.12
N PHE A 79 -9.24 23.33 -17.32
CA PHE A 79 -8.95 21.92 -17.57
C PHE A 79 -9.46 21.49 -18.95
N TRP A 80 -10.74 21.72 -19.26
CA TRP A 80 -11.33 21.34 -20.55
C TRP A 80 -10.69 22.12 -21.70
N PHE A 81 -10.36 23.40 -21.50
CA PHE A 81 -9.62 24.19 -22.49
C PHE A 81 -8.31 23.52 -22.90
N TYR A 82 -7.54 22.95 -21.96
CA TYR A 82 -6.34 22.19 -22.33
C TYR A 82 -6.67 20.81 -22.86
N TYR A 83 -7.53 20.05 -22.17
CA TYR A 83 -7.76 18.64 -22.44
C TYR A 83 -8.38 18.39 -23.82
N ASP A 84 -9.35 19.21 -24.24
CA ASP A 84 -10.04 19.08 -25.54
C ASP A 84 -9.12 19.35 -26.73
N HIS A 85 -8.01 20.07 -26.52
CA HIS A 85 -7.01 20.37 -27.55
C HIS A 85 -5.82 19.40 -27.52
N MET A 86 -5.79 18.46 -26.58
CA MET A 86 -4.76 17.42 -26.52
C MET A 86 -5.12 16.24 -27.41
N LYS A 87 -4.09 15.61 -27.99
CA LYS A 87 -4.27 14.34 -28.71
C LYS A 87 -4.62 13.21 -27.75
N PHE A 88 -5.47 12.29 -28.18
CA PHE A 88 -5.73 11.07 -27.45
C PHE A 88 -4.46 10.24 -27.29
N SER A 89 -4.36 9.52 -26.18
CA SER A 89 -3.23 8.65 -25.88
C SER A 89 -2.95 7.60 -26.99
N SER A 90 -3.98 7.14 -27.69
CA SER A 90 -3.88 6.20 -28.81
C SER A 90 -3.27 6.81 -30.08
N GLU A 91 -3.31 8.14 -30.22
CA GLU A 91 -2.77 8.88 -31.38
C GLU A 91 -1.34 9.36 -31.18
N LEU A 92 -0.81 9.20 -29.96
CA LEU A 92 0.55 9.59 -29.67
C LEU A 92 1.55 8.57 -30.22
N PRO A 93 2.73 9.05 -30.67
CA PRO A 93 3.78 8.15 -31.11
C PRO A 93 4.28 7.28 -29.95
N PHE A 94 4.83 6.11 -30.28
CA PHE A 94 5.44 5.25 -29.27
C PHE A 94 6.55 5.97 -28.53
N TYR A 95 6.76 5.57 -27.27
CA TYR A 95 7.72 6.20 -26.36
C TYR A 95 7.38 7.65 -26.01
N SER A 96 6.09 8.01 -26.14
CA SER A 96 5.53 9.22 -25.55
C SER A 96 4.94 8.94 -24.17
N ASP A 97 4.98 9.96 -23.33
CA ASP A 97 4.33 9.98 -22.02
C ASP A 97 3.53 11.30 -21.89
N ILE A 98 2.28 11.20 -21.43
CA ILE A 98 1.47 12.32 -20.96
C ILE A 98 1.51 12.30 -19.44
N HIS A 99 1.78 13.44 -18.82
CA HIS A 99 1.85 13.56 -17.36
C HIS A 99 0.87 14.63 -16.89
N LEU A 100 0.24 14.39 -15.73
CA LEU A 100 -0.54 15.38 -15.01
C LEU A 100 -0.06 15.41 -13.57
N PHE A 101 0.58 16.51 -13.17
CA PHE A 101 1.20 16.67 -11.84
C PHE A 101 0.73 17.95 -11.17
N LYS A 102 0.80 18.01 -9.84
CA LYS A 102 0.55 19.26 -9.11
C LYS A 102 1.53 20.35 -9.59
N GLU A 103 1.09 21.61 -9.66
CA GLU A 103 1.81 22.72 -10.31
C GLU A 103 3.30 22.86 -9.92
N ASN A 104 3.63 22.57 -8.65
CA ASN A 104 4.99 22.70 -8.12
C ASN A 104 5.79 21.39 -8.12
N LEU A 105 5.33 20.36 -8.82
CA LEU A 105 6.00 19.06 -8.94
C LEU A 105 6.27 18.75 -10.41
N LYS A 106 7.54 18.59 -10.77
CA LYS A 106 7.89 18.04 -12.08
C LYS A 106 7.71 16.51 -12.07
N PRO A 107 7.36 15.89 -13.21
CA PRO A 107 7.28 14.43 -13.37
C PRO A 107 8.67 13.78 -13.46
N MET A 108 9.49 14.02 -12.43
CA MET A 108 10.87 13.58 -12.29
C MET A 108 11.09 13.02 -10.89
N TRP A 109 11.90 11.98 -10.79
CA TRP A 109 12.17 11.28 -9.53
C TRP A 109 13.22 12.01 -8.70
N GLU A 110 14.01 12.87 -9.34
CA GLU A 110 15.02 13.75 -8.74
C GLU A 110 14.38 14.88 -7.91
N GLU A 111 13.11 15.21 -8.18
CA GLU A 111 12.37 16.21 -7.42
C GLU A 111 12.21 15.78 -5.96
N GLU A 112 12.45 16.71 -5.04
CA GLU A 112 12.44 16.45 -3.60
C GLU A 112 11.08 15.87 -3.13
N GLY A 113 9.99 16.31 -3.77
CA GLY A 113 8.64 15.80 -3.50
C GLY A 113 8.37 14.37 -3.96
N ASN A 114 9.21 13.80 -4.83
CA ASN A 114 9.00 12.46 -5.40
C ASN A 114 10.04 11.45 -4.87
N ARG A 115 11.24 11.87 -4.44
CA ARG A 115 12.37 10.98 -4.12
C ARG A 115 12.06 9.87 -3.11
N LEU A 116 11.25 10.14 -2.09
CA LEU A 116 10.85 9.18 -1.05
C LEU A 116 9.58 8.38 -1.40
N GLY A 117 9.06 8.62 -2.60
CA GLY A 117 7.82 8.11 -3.10
C GLY A 117 7.93 6.83 -3.90
N GLY A 118 6.85 6.53 -4.58
CA GLY A 118 6.77 5.43 -5.51
C GLY A 118 5.63 5.63 -6.49
N LYS A 119 5.38 4.61 -7.30
CA LYS A 119 4.26 4.62 -8.23
C LYS A 119 3.58 3.29 -8.32
N TRP A 120 2.25 3.34 -8.38
CA TRP A 120 1.44 2.24 -8.87
C TRP A 120 1.48 2.22 -10.38
N ILE A 121 1.56 1.03 -10.97
CA ILE A 121 1.69 0.80 -12.41
C ILE A 121 0.62 -0.21 -12.81
N LEU A 122 -0.27 0.23 -13.69
CA LEU A 122 -1.26 -0.59 -14.37
C LEU A 122 -0.81 -0.81 -15.81
N ARG A 123 -0.64 -2.08 -16.20
CA ARG A 123 -0.31 -2.47 -17.58
C ARG A 123 -1.59 -2.74 -18.35
N LEU A 124 -1.73 -2.10 -19.50
CA LEU A 124 -2.93 -2.11 -20.32
C LEU A 124 -2.64 -2.70 -21.69
N LYS A 125 -3.57 -3.54 -22.17
CA LYS A 125 -3.64 -3.88 -23.59
C LYS A 125 -3.93 -2.61 -24.40
N LYS A 126 -3.47 -2.59 -25.65
CA LYS A 126 -3.73 -1.51 -26.59
C LYS A 126 -5.22 -1.24 -26.77
N GLY A 127 -5.55 0.04 -26.96
CA GLY A 127 -6.94 0.52 -27.13
C GLY A 127 -7.67 0.86 -25.83
N LEU A 128 -7.12 0.54 -24.66
CA LEU A 128 -7.75 0.86 -23.37
C LEU A 128 -7.26 2.16 -22.74
N SER A 129 -6.09 2.64 -23.15
CA SER A 129 -5.38 3.74 -22.48
C SER A 129 -6.13 5.07 -22.54
N THR A 130 -6.87 5.37 -23.61
CA THR A 130 -7.59 6.66 -23.76
C THR A 130 -8.69 6.81 -22.72
N ARG A 131 -9.61 5.84 -22.65
CA ARG A 131 -10.70 5.85 -21.67
C ARG A 131 -10.19 5.79 -20.24
N LEU A 132 -9.23 4.91 -19.94
CA LEU A 132 -8.74 4.76 -18.57
C LEU A 132 -7.89 5.94 -18.10
N TRP A 133 -7.19 6.62 -19.02
CA TRP A 133 -6.49 7.86 -18.72
C TRP A 133 -7.46 8.99 -18.36
N GLU A 134 -8.52 9.17 -19.15
CA GLU A 134 -9.55 10.18 -18.88
C GLU A 134 -10.22 9.97 -17.52
N LEU A 135 -10.67 8.73 -17.23
CA LEU A 135 -11.26 8.39 -15.93
C LEU A 135 -10.30 8.69 -14.77
N LEU A 136 -9.00 8.38 -14.93
CA LEU A 136 -8.00 8.66 -13.90
C LEU A 136 -7.77 10.15 -13.71
N VAL A 137 -7.66 10.92 -14.80
CA VAL A 137 -7.50 12.38 -14.77
C VAL A 137 -8.66 13.01 -14.00
N LEU A 138 -9.90 12.67 -14.36
CA LEU A 138 -11.10 13.18 -13.70
C LEU A 138 -11.14 12.79 -12.22
N ALA A 139 -10.80 11.54 -11.89
CA ALA A 139 -10.76 11.07 -10.51
C ALA A 139 -9.71 11.81 -9.66
N VAL A 140 -8.57 12.18 -10.24
CA VAL A 140 -7.49 12.88 -9.54
C VAL A 140 -7.83 14.36 -9.34
N ILE A 141 -8.25 15.07 -10.39
CA ILE A 141 -8.60 16.50 -10.25
C ILE A 141 -9.88 16.70 -9.42
N GLY A 142 -10.78 15.72 -9.43
CA GLY A 142 -11.97 15.67 -8.58
C GLY A 142 -11.72 15.12 -7.16
N GLU A 143 -10.46 14.92 -6.77
CA GLU A 143 -10.04 14.52 -5.42
C GLU A 143 -10.69 13.23 -4.89
N GLN A 144 -11.07 12.29 -5.77
CA GLN A 144 -11.77 11.06 -5.39
C GLN A 144 -10.92 10.06 -4.59
N PHE A 145 -9.61 10.28 -4.52
CA PHE A 145 -8.71 9.43 -3.74
C PHE A 145 -8.79 9.71 -2.23
N ASN A 146 -9.21 10.91 -1.81
CA ASN A 146 -9.34 11.29 -0.39
C ASN A 146 -8.13 10.88 0.47
N VAL A 147 -6.91 11.03 -0.07
CA VAL A 147 -5.63 10.72 0.60
C VAL A 147 -4.83 11.99 0.93
N GLY A 148 -5.48 13.15 0.91
CA GLY A 148 -4.85 14.45 1.15
C GLY A 148 -3.77 14.74 0.10
N LYS A 149 -2.58 15.15 0.56
CA LYS A 149 -1.49 15.62 -0.32
C LYS A 149 -0.56 14.50 -0.83
N GLU A 150 -0.97 13.24 -0.70
CA GLU A 150 -0.11 12.08 -1.03
C GLU A 150 0.03 11.82 -2.53
N ILE A 151 -0.95 12.19 -3.36
CA ILE A 151 -0.82 12.08 -4.81
C ILE A 151 0.03 13.24 -5.34
N CYS A 152 1.11 12.90 -6.04
CA CYS A 152 1.98 13.85 -6.74
C CYS A 152 1.49 14.10 -8.16
N GLY A 153 1.09 13.04 -8.85
CA GLY A 153 0.67 13.10 -10.24
C GLY A 153 0.39 11.72 -10.84
N ILE A 154 0.00 11.72 -12.11
CA ILE A 154 -0.30 10.53 -12.89
C ILE A 154 0.39 10.59 -14.25
N VAL A 155 0.68 9.42 -14.81
CA VAL A 155 1.40 9.28 -16.08
C VAL A 155 0.71 8.25 -16.96
N CYS A 156 0.48 8.60 -18.23
CA CYS A 156 0.10 7.65 -19.29
C CYS A 156 1.27 7.50 -20.25
N SER A 157 1.76 6.28 -20.41
CA SER A 157 2.98 5.95 -21.12
C SER A 157 2.69 5.00 -22.27
N ILE A 158 2.92 5.47 -23.49
CA ILE A 158 2.61 4.75 -24.72
C ILE A 158 3.82 3.91 -25.11
N ARG A 159 3.69 2.58 -25.14
CA ARG A 159 4.77 1.65 -25.56
C ARG A 159 4.29 0.78 -26.71
N PRO A 160 5.19 0.11 -27.47
CA PRO A 160 4.75 -0.68 -28.62
C PRO A 160 3.82 -1.85 -28.26
N GLN A 161 4.11 -2.59 -27.19
CA GLN A 161 3.40 -3.83 -26.83
C GLN A 161 2.18 -3.58 -25.92
N GLU A 162 2.29 -2.63 -25.00
CA GLU A 162 1.28 -2.33 -23.99
C GLU A 162 1.34 -0.84 -23.66
N ASP A 163 0.27 -0.30 -23.09
CA ASP A 163 0.27 1.04 -22.50
C ASP A 163 0.35 0.93 -20.98
N LEU A 164 0.93 1.93 -20.34
CA LEU A 164 1.12 1.93 -18.90
C LEU A 164 0.45 3.16 -18.32
N ILE A 165 -0.41 2.98 -17.32
CA ILE A 165 -0.94 4.07 -16.52
C ILE A 165 -0.30 3.99 -15.14
N SER A 166 0.23 5.10 -14.64
CA SER A 166 0.89 5.16 -13.33
C SER A 166 0.32 6.26 -12.45
N VAL A 167 0.23 5.99 -11.15
CA VAL A 167 -0.11 6.98 -10.10
C VAL A 167 1.08 7.14 -9.18
N TRP A 168 1.61 8.35 -9.08
CA TRP A 168 2.80 8.68 -8.29
C TRP A 168 2.39 9.19 -6.92
N THR A 169 3.05 8.67 -5.88
CA THR A 169 2.79 9.01 -4.48
C THR A 169 4.02 9.63 -3.85
N LYS A 170 3.81 10.57 -2.92
CA LYS A 170 4.87 11.29 -2.21
C LYS A 170 5.70 10.37 -1.31
N THR A 171 5.06 9.38 -0.70
CA THR A 171 5.69 8.52 0.30
C THR A 171 5.46 7.05 -0.01
N ALA A 172 6.53 6.25 -0.04
CA ALA A 172 6.44 4.78 -0.17
C ALA A 172 6.28 4.06 1.17
N ASN A 173 6.64 4.71 2.28
CA ASN A 173 6.67 4.08 3.61
C ASN A 173 5.27 3.89 4.22
N ASN A 174 4.26 4.63 3.75
CA ASN A 174 2.90 4.51 4.27
C ASN A 174 2.12 3.44 3.50
N GLN A 175 2.26 2.19 3.93
CA GLN A 175 1.62 1.03 3.29
C GLN A 175 0.08 1.13 3.28
N LEU A 176 -0.52 1.68 4.34
CA LEU A 176 -1.98 1.82 4.43
C LEU A 176 -2.51 2.79 3.38
N VAL A 177 -1.86 3.94 3.25
CA VAL A 177 -2.25 4.96 2.25
C VAL A 177 -1.99 4.46 0.83
N THR A 178 -0.81 3.91 0.57
CA THR A 178 -0.46 3.39 -0.76
C THR A 178 -1.41 2.27 -1.19
N GLN A 179 -1.79 1.36 -0.28
CA GLN A 179 -2.79 0.34 -0.56
C GLN A 179 -4.18 0.92 -0.77
N ARG A 180 -4.59 1.94 0.00
CA ARG A 180 -5.86 2.66 -0.23
C ARG A 180 -5.90 3.31 -1.61
N ILE A 181 -4.79 3.92 -2.06
CA ILE A 181 -4.67 4.50 -3.41
C ILE A 181 -4.89 3.42 -4.48
N LYS A 182 -4.31 2.22 -4.30
CA LYS A 182 -4.51 1.09 -5.21
C LYS A 182 -5.99 0.67 -5.31
N GLU A 183 -6.65 0.51 -4.17
CA GLU A 183 -8.06 0.08 -4.14
C GLU A 183 -8.98 1.12 -4.78
N ILE A 184 -8.73 2.41 -4.52
CA ILE A 184 -9.49 3.49 -5.17
C ILE A 184 -9.19 3.54 -6.66
N MET A 185 -7.93 3.40 -7.08
CA MET A 185 -7.54 3.31 -8.49
C MET A 185 -8.31 2.19 -9.20
N LYS A 186 -8.42 1.00 -8.59
CA LYS A 186 -9.23 -0.09 -9.14
C LYS A 186 -10.70 0.28 -9.27
N LYS A 187 -11.26 0.93 -8.24
CA LYS A 187 -12.67 1.34 -8.21
C LYS A 187 -12.99 2.38 -9.29
N VAL A 188 -12.23 3.46 -9.38
CA VAL A 188 -12.49 4.56 -10.34
C VAL A 188 -12.29 4.10 -11.78
N LEU A 189 -11.34 3.18 -12.01
CA LEU A 189 -11.09 2.57 -13.32
C LEU A 189 -12.00 1.37 -13.62
N SER A 190 -12.89 0.99 -12.69
CA SER A 190 -13.77 -0.19 -12.80
C SER A 190 -13.02 -1.47 -13.17
N LEU A 191 -11.86 -1.69 -12.56
CA LEU A 191 -11.01 -2.85 -12.84
C LEU A 191 -11.47 -4.09 -12.07
N PRO A 192 -11.32 -5.30 -12.64
CA PRO A 192 -11.51 -6.55 -11.92
C PRO A 192 -10.62 -6.63 -10.66
N GLN A 193 -11.09 -7.30 -9.61
CA GLN A 193 -10.32 -7.35 -8.35
C GLN A 193 -9.00 -8.10 -8.48
N ASP A 194 -8.92 -9.06 -9.39
CA ASP A 194 -7.71 -9.82 -9.71
C ASP A 194 -6.77 -9.09 -10.69
N CYS A 195 -7.16 -7.89 -11.18
CA CYS A 195 -6.33 -7.09 -12.07
C CYS A 195 -4.98 -6.75 -11.39
N PRO A 196 -3.84 -7.16 -11.96
CA PRO A 196 -2.54 -6.92 -11.38
C PRO A 196 -2.19 -5.43 -11.50
N ILE A 197 -1.89 -4.82 -10.35
CA ILE A 197 -1.29 -3.48 -10.26
C ILE A 197 -0.01 -3.63 -9.45
N GLU A 198 1.08 -3.14 -10.01
CA GLU A 198 2.43 -3.30 -9.47
C GLU A 198 2.86 -1.98 -8.81
N TYR A 199 3.62 -2.05 -7.72
CA TYR A 199 4.20 -0.87 -7.08
C TYR A 199 5.70 -0.87 -7.25
N LYS A 200 6.28 0.29 -7.51
CA LYS A 200 7.74 0.45 -7.55
C LYS A 200 8.14 1.75 -6.88
N THR A 201 9.10 1.67 -5.95
CA THR A 201 9.66 2.89 -5.34
C THR A 201 10.47 3.64 -6.38
N HIS A 202 10.58 4.95 -6.21
CA HIS A 202 11.42 5.74 -7.12
C HIS A 202 12.88 5.37 -6.96
N ASN A 203 13.36 5.16 -5.72
CA ASN A 203 14.72 4.69 -5.43
C ASN A 203 15.10 3.40 -6.17
N ASP A 204 14.21 2.40 -6.22
CA ASP A 204 14.47 1.17 -6.97
C ASP A 204 14.50 1.42 -8.48
N SER A 205 13.70 2.38 -8.97
CA SER A 205 13.74 2.78 -10.38
C SER A 205 15.08 3.42 -10.75
N LEU A 206 15.78 4.07 -9.80
CA LEU A 206 17.08 4.72 -10.00
C LEU A 206 18.19 3.69 -10.10
N ARG A 207 18.17 2.74 -9.15
CA ARG A 207 19.12 1.64 -9.09
C ARG A 207 19.10 0.82 -10.38
N ASP A 208 17.89 0.58 -10.91
CA ASP A 208 17.70 -0.18 -12.14
C ASP A 208 17.89 0.65 -13.42
N ASN A 209 18.03 1.98 -13.32
CA ASN A 209 17.86 2.90 -14.46
C ASN A 209 16.61 2.60 -15.30
N CYS A 210 15.54 2.09 -14.66
CA CYS A 210 14.36 1.60 -15.35
C CYS A 210 13.09 1.81 -14.55
N SER A 211 12.13 2.49 -15.18
CA SER A 211 10.84 2.83 -14.59
C SER A 211 9.83 1.68 -14.47
N TYR A 212 10.00 0.57 -15.21
CA TYR A 212 8.95 -0.45 -15.37
C TYR A 212 9.45 -1.90 -15.38
N ARG A 213 10.74 -2.14 -15.16
CA ARG A 213 11.28 -3.50 -14.92
C ARG A 213 11.34 -3.76 -13.41
N ASN A 214 11.31 -5.03 -12.99
CA ASN A 214 11.41 -5.45 -11.58
C ASN A 214 10.41 -4.73 -10.67
N THR A 215 9.14 -4.77 -11.03
CA THR A 215 8.05 -4.14 -10.28
C THR A 215 7.43 -5.17 -9.34
N ASP A 216 7.28 -4.82 -8.07
CA ASP A 216 6.72 -5.73 -7.09
C ASP A 216 5.19 -5.67 -7.16
N ARG A 217 4.54 -6.83 -7.28
CA ARG A 217 3.13 -6.93 -6.87
C ARG A 217 3.16 -6.74 -5.37
N MET A 218 2.68 -5.62 -4.85
CA MET A 218 2.76 -5.29 -3.41
C MET A 218 2.28 -6.48 -2.57
N THR A 219 3.23 -7.31 -2.15
CA THR A 219 3.00 -8.53 -1.39
C THR A 219 3.13 -8.18 0.07
N ASP A 220 2.30 -8.79 0.89
CA ASP A 220 2.36 -8.59 2.31
C ASP A 220 3.59 -9.32 2.88
N ASN A 221 4.46 -8.58 3.58
CA ASN A 221 5.67 -9.15 4.19
C ASN A 221 5.40 -9.73 5.60
N PHE A 222 4.14 -10.04 5.92
CA PHE A 222 3.74 -10.51 7.24
C PHE A 222 4.26 -11.93 7.54
N PHE A 223 5.09 -12.04 8.56
CA PHE A 223 5.46 -13.29 9.21
C PHE A 223 5.60 -13.06 10.71
N GLN A 224 5.11 -14.00 11.52
CA GLN A 224 5.25 -13.96 12.97
C GLN A 224 5.75 -15.32 13.46
N ALA A 225 6.92 -15.31 14.09
CA ALA A 225 7.48 -16.49 14.72
C ALA A 225 6.65 -16.86 15.97
N VAL A 226 6.35 -18.15 16.11
CA VAL A 226 5.76 -18.69 17.34
C VAL A 226 6.83 -18.78 18.44
N ASN A 227 6.43 -18.64 19.71
CA ASN A 227 7.34 -18.77 20.85
C ASN A 227 8.10 -20.12 20.83
N PRO A 228 9.43 -20.14 21.04
CA PRO A 228 10.25 -21.35 21.08
C PRO A 228 9.73 -22.50 21.95
N LEU A 229 9.03 -22.19 23.05
CA LEU A 229 8.46 -23.22 23.94
C LEU A 229 7.45 -24.13 23.23
N TRP A 230 6.74 -23.61 22.23
CA TRP A 230 5.80 -24.41 21.44
C TRP A 230 6.49 -25.39 20.51
N TYR A 231 7.72 -25.10 20.06
CA TYR A 231 8.52 -26.06 19.30
C TYR A 231 8.89 -27.25 20.19
N ILE A 232 9.31 -27.00 21.43
CA ILE A 232 9.61 -28.07 22.40
C ILE A 232 8.34 -28.91 22.68
N ALA A 233 7.18 -28.26 22.83
CA ALA A 233 5.93 -28.96 23.10
C ALA A 233 5.44 -29.81 21.91
N CYS A 234 5.36 -29.24 20.71
CA CYS A 234 4.80 -29.91 19.53
C CYS A 234 5.79 -30.91 18.92
N ASP A 235 7.02 -30.46 18.63
CA ASP A 235 8.04 -31.31 18.02
C ASP A 235 8.51 -32.38 19.02
N GLY A 236 8.74 -32.01 20.28
CA GLY A 236 9.06 -32.97 21.34
C GLY A 236 7.93 -33.99 21.57
N GLY A 237 6.66 -33.58 21.43
CA GLY A 237 5.51 -34.49 21.48
C GLY A 237 5.49 -35.48 20.32
N LEU A 238 5.72 -35.01 19.09
CA LEU A 238 5.75 -35.84 17.89
C LEU A 238 6.96 -36.79 17.87
N ILE A 239 8.12 -36.33 18.33
CA ILE A 239 9.32 -37.16 18.51
C ILE A 239 9.08 -38.25 19.55
N LYS A 240 8.50 -37.91 20.71
CA LYS A 240 8.15 -38.91 21.73
C LYS A 240 7.13 -39.92 21.22
N LEU A 241 6.14 -39.49 20.44
CA LEU A 241 5.19 -40.38 19.78
C LEU A 241 5.88 -41.29 18.76
N ALA A 242 6.82 -40.76 17.97
CA ALA A 242 7.60 -41.55 17.02
C ALA A 242 8.50 -42.57 17.73
N MET A 243 9.21 -42.17 18.80
CA MET A 243 10.02 -43.07 19.62
C MET A 243 9.16 -44.19 20.23
N LEU A 244 8.00 -43.84 20.80
CA LEU A 244 7.07 -44.81 21.35
C LEU A 244 6.56 -45.80 20.30
N THR A 245 6.34 -45.31 19.07
CA THR A 245 5.81 -46.11 17.97
C THR A 245 6.88 -47.03 17.38
N PHE A 246 8.05 -46.50 16.99
CA PHE A 246 9.03 -47.23 16.19
C PHE A 246 10.20 -47.81 16.99
N TRP A 247 10.50 -47.25 18.17
CA TRP A 247 11.58 -47.70 19.05
C TRP A 247 11.13 -47.83 20.51
N PRO A 248 10.08 -48.64 20.80
CA PRO A 248 9.57 -48.78 22.17
C PRO A 248 10.62 -49.30 23.16
N ASN A 249 11.59 -50.09 22.70
CA ASN A 249 12.68 -50.62 23.54
C ASN A 249 13.58 -49.53 24.14
N ILE A 250 13.67 -48.35 23.50
CA ILE A 250 14.52 -47.24 23.94
C ILE A 250 13.78 -46.32 24.91
N MET A 251 12.45 -46.43 24.99
CA MET A 251 11.65 -45.53 25.82
C MET A 251 11.87 -45.79 27.31
N PRO A 252 12.30 -44.78 28.10
CA PRO A 252 12.49 -44.93 29.53
C PRO A 252 11.14 -44.85 30.26
N TYR A 253 10.40 -45.96 30.25
CA TYR A 253 9.04 -46.03 30.81
C TYR A 253 8.97 -45.61 32.28
N ASP A 254 10.02 -45.84 33.06
CA ASP A 254 10.08 -45.52 34.49
C ASP A 254 10.01 -44.00 34.76
N TYR A 255 10.47 -43.16 33.83
CA TYR A 255 10.35 -41.70 33.95
C TYR A 255 8.91 -41.18 33.83
N PHE A 256 7.99 -41.99 33.31
CA PHE A 256 6.57 -41.62 33.22
C PHE A 256 5.77 -41.95 34.49
N GLY A 257 6.43 -42.47 35.53
CA GLY A 257 5.80 -42.79 36.82
C GLY A 257 4.64 -43.77 36.66
N VAL A 258 3.49 -43.44 37.26
CA VAL A 258 2.29 -44.30 37.24
C VAL A 258 1.76 -44.59 35.82
N TRP A 259 2.09 -43.74 34.84
CA TRP A 259 1.70 -43.94 33.44
C TRP A 259 2.68 -44.83 32.68
N GLY A 260 3.86 -45.12 33.22
CA GLY A 260 4.90 -45.90 32.54
C GLY A 260 4.41 -47.28 32.12
N GLN A 261 3.75 -48.00 33.02
CA GLN A 261 3.21 -49.34 32.74
C GLN A 261 2.06 -49.29 31.72
N PHE A 262 1.23 -48.25 31.76
CA PHE A 262 0.17 -48.01 30.76
C PHE A 262 0.76 -47.73 29.38
N ILE A 263 1.75 -46.84 29.29
CA ILE A 263 2.43 -46.48 28.04
C ILE A 263 3.19 -47.69 27.46
N LYS A 264 3.81 -48.50 28.32
CA LYS A 264 4.43 -49.77 27.93
C LYS A 264 3.39 -50.75 27.36
N ASN A 265 2.27 -50.93 28.06
CA ASN A 265 1.17 -51.76 27.59
C ASN A 265 0.63 -51.26 26.23
N LEU A 266 0.47 -49.94 26.07
CA LEU A 266 0.05 -49.33 24.81
C LEU A 266 1.05 -49.61 23.68
N ALA A 267 2.36 -49.51 23.97
CA ALA A 267 3.43 -49.75 23.02
C ALA A 267 3.48 -51.19 22.49
N TYR A 268 3.38 -52.18 23.38
CA TYR A 268 3.55 -53.59 23.01
C TYR A 268 2.24 -54.28 22.63
N ASN A 269 1.11 -53.94 23.25
CA ASN A 269 -0.17 -54.63 23.03
C ASN A 269 -1.10 -53.88 22.07
N TYR A 270 -0.90 -52.58 21.86
CA TYR A 270 -1.71 -51.73 20.99
C TYR A 270 -0.85 -50.98 19.95
N HIS A 271 0.22 -51.61 19.46
CA HIS A 271 1.17 -50.99 18.53
C HIS A 271 0.50 -50.42 17.27
N TYR A 272 -0.45 -51.14 16.67
CA TYR A 272 -1.18 -50.65 15.47
C TYR A 272 -1.95 -49.36 15.72
N LEU A 273 -2.49 -49.17 16.94
CA LEU A 273 -3.17 -47.94 17.32
C LEU A 273 -2.18 -46.77 17.38
N LEU A 274 -0.97 -46.99 17.90
CA LEU A 274 0.09 -45.96 17.92
C LEU A 274 0.56 -45.59 16.52
N VAL A 275 0.79 -46.58 15.66
CA VAL A 275 1.12 -46.35 14.24
C VAL A 275 0.03 -45.52 13.56
N PHE A 276 -1.24 -45.86 13.79
CA PHE A 276 -2.38 -45.12 13.26
C PHE A 276 -2.41 -43.66 13.77
N ILE A 277 -2.27 -43.44 15.08
CA ILE A 277 -2.24 -42.10 15.69
C ILE A 277 -1.08 -41.28 15.15
N PHE A 278 0.12 -41.87 15.02
CA PHE A 278 1.29 -41.21 14.48
C PHE A 278 1.05 -40.72 13.04
N TRP A 279 0.54 -41.58 12.15
CA TRP A 279 0.26 -41.19 10.77
C TRP A 279 -0.86 -40.15 10.66
N ILE A 280 -1.88 -40.21 11.53
CA ILE A 280 -2.91 -39.17 11.61
C ILE A 280 -2.32 -37.83 12.06
N ALA A 281 -1.40 -37.81 13.03
CA ALA A 281 -0.73 -36.59 13.46
C ALA A 281 0.11 -35.97 12.33
N ILE A 282 0.90 -36.79 11.62
CA ILE A 282 1.66 -36.34 10.43
C ILE A 282 0.73 -35.79 9.36
N PHE A 283 -0.37 -36.50 9.07
CA PHE A 283 -1.36 -36.05 8.10
C PHE A 283 -1.96 -34.71 8.48
N LEU A 284 -2.31 -34.50 9.76
CA LEU A 284 -2.88 -33.23 10.24
C LEU A 284 -1.90 -32.07 10.05
N HIS A 285 -0.63 -32.25 10.43
CA HIS A 285 0.41 -31.23 10.23
C HIS A 285 0.61 -30.87 8.75
N VAL A 286 0.66 -31.88 7.87
CA VAL A 286 0.78 -31.65 6.42
C VAL A 286 -0.47 -30.95 5.88
N PHE A 287 -1.66 -31.36 6.30
CA PHE A 287 -2.92 -30.73 5.91
C PHE A 287 -2.96 -29.25 6.33
N GLU A 288 -2.59 -28.95 7.57
CA GLU A 288 -2.53 -27.59 8.09
C GLU A 288 -1.50 -26.74 7.34
N ALA A 289 -0.33 -27.29 7.01
CA ALA A 289 0.68 -26.61 6.21
C ALA A 289 0.18 -26.28 4.79
N ILE A 290 -0.58 -27.19 4.16
CA ILE A 290 -1.25 -26.92 2.86
C ILE A 290 -2.30 -25.82 2.99
N VAL A 291 -3.08 -25.81 4.09
CA VAL A 291 -4.04 -24.74 4.36
C VAL A 291 -3.32 -23.41 4.55
N ALA A 292 -2.19 -23.37 5.26
CA ALA A 292 -1.37 -22.18 5.41
C ALA A 292 -0.86 -21.66 4.06
N LEU A 293 -0.34 -22.52 3.17
CA LEU A 293 0.07 -22.14 1.81
C LEU A 293 -1.07 -21.49 1.02
N ARG A 294 -2.26 -22.13 1.04
CA ARG A 294 -3.44 -21.60 0.35
C ARG A 294 -3.87 -20.26 0.93
N LEU A 295 -3.79 -20.09 2.25
CA LEU A 295 -4.16 -18.86 2.93
C LEU A 295 -3.15 -17.73 2.64
N CYS A 296 -1.84 -18.01 2.67
CA CYS A 296 -0.80 -17.05 2.28
C CYS A 296 -1.00 -16.55 0.85
N LYS A 297 -1.30 -17.45 -0.09
CA LYS A 297 -1.61 -17.09 -1.47
C LYS A 297 -2.83 -16.17 -1.57
N LYS A 298 -3.90 -16.44 -0.81
CA LYS A 298 -5.10 -15.58 -0.75
C LYS A 298 -4.82 -14.20 -0.13
N LEU A 299 -3.85 -14.11 0.79
CA LEU A 299 -3.46 -12.86 1.44
C LEU A 299 -2.43 -12.06 0.64
N HIS A 300 -1.96 -12.59 -0.50
CA HIS A 300 -0.86 -12.06 -1.28
C HIS A 300 0.43 -11.88 -0.45
N ILE A 301 0.73 -12.82 0.45
CA ILE A 301 2.01 -12.84 1.18
C ILE A 301 3.13 -13.20 0.20
N ASP A 302 4.32 -12.61 0.36
CA ASP A 302 5.47 -12.88 -0.50
C ASP A 302 5.95 -14.34 -0.41
N PHE A 303 6.73 -14.78 -1.40
CA PHE A 303 7.19 -16.17 -1.47
C PHE A 303 8.05 -16.57 -0.27
N THR A 304 8.95 -15.70 0.18
CA THR A 304 9.87 -15.98 1.29
C THR A 304 9.09 -16.21 2.58
N ASN A 305 8.15 -15.32 2.91
CA ASN A 305 7.33 -15.47 4.10
C ASN A 305 6.29 -16.59 3.95
N THR A 306 5.80 -16.88 2.74
CA THR A 306 4.96 -18.06 2.48
C THR A 306 5.70 -19.35 2.82
N CYS A 307 6.97 -19.48 2.41
CA CYS A 307 7.81 -20.62 2.78
C CYS A 307 8.03 -20.71 4.30
N ARG A 308 8.26 -19.58 4.98
CA ARG A 308 8.38 -19.55 6.44
C ARG A 308 7.08 -19.98 7.13
N TRP A 309 5.92 -19.52 6.67
CA TRP A 309 4.61 -19.94 7.20
C TRP A 309 4.35 -21.43 6.98
N PHE A 310 4.68 -21.95 5.79
CA PHE A 310 4.57 -23.37 5.48
C PHE A 310 5.42 -24.21 6.43
N LEU A 311 6.72 -23.91 6.54
CA LEU A 311 7.64 -24.65 7.41
C LEU A 311 7.21 -24.57 8.87
N GLN A 312 6.90 -23.37 9.36
CA GLN A 312 6.46 -23.18 10.74
C GLN A 312 5.16 -23.96 11.04
N THR A 313 4.19 -23.98 10.11
CA THR A 313 2.95 -24.73 10.27
C THR A 313 3.17 -26.24 10.16
N LEU A 314 4.13 -26.68 9.34
CA LEU A 314 4.50 -28.10 9.25
C LEU A 314 5.01 -28.62 10.60
N PHE A 315 5.79 -27.84 11.35
CA PHE A 315 6.33 -28.26 12.66
C PHE A 315 5.39 -27.99 13.83
N LEU A 316 4.60 -26.91 13.80
CA LEU A 316 3.77 -26.47 14.94
C LEU A 316 2.27 -26.68 14.76
N GLY A 317 1.85 -27.14 13.58
CA GLY A 317 0.45 -27.35 13.23
C GLY A 317 -0.42 -26.13 13.47
N TYR A 318 -1.56 -26.36 14.11
CA TYR A 318 -2.60 -25.37 14.36
C TYR A 318 -2.12 -24.12 15.09
N VAL A 319 -1.10 -24.21 15.95
CA VAL A 319 -0.59 -23.04 16.70
C VAL A 319 -0.07 -21.98 15.73
N SER A 320 0.66 -22.39 14.68
CA SER A 320 1.12 -21.48 13.64
C SER A 320 -0.03 -21.01 12.75
N LEU A 321 -0.87 -21.94 12.29
CA LEU A 321 -2.00 -21.63 11.41
C LEU A 321 -2.99 -20.65 12.08
N GLY A 322 -3.17 -20.74 13.39
CA GLY A 322 -4.03 -19.87 14.19
C GLY A 322 -3.63 -18.40 14.10
N ILE A 323 -2.33 -18.10 14.19
CA ILE A 323 -1.81 -16.72 14.06
C ILE A 323 -2.11 -16.18 12.65
N LEU A 324 -1.81 -16.96 11.62
CA LEU A 324 -2.07 -16.56 10.23
C LEU A 324 -3.58 -16.34 9.97
N ARG A 325 -4.45 -17.16 10.57
CA ARG A 325 -5.91 -17.00 10.49
C ARG A 325 -6.40 -15.75 11.22
N GLN A 326 -5.86 -15.42 12.38
CA GLN A 326 -6.20 -14.18 13.09
C GLN A 326 -5.81 -12.95 12.28
N TYR A 327 -4.61 -12.96 11.69
CA TYR A 327 -4.18 -11.92 10.77
C TYR A 327 -5.11 -11.79 9.56
N ALA A 328 -5.47 -12.92 8.92
CA ALA A 328 -6.43 -12.93 7.81
C ALA A 328 -7.79 -12.34 8.19
N ALA A 329 -8.30 -12.65 9.39
CA ALA A 329 -9.55 -12.13 9.90
C ALA A 329 -9.48 -10.61 10.17
N LYS A 330 -8.35 -10.12 10.71
CA LYS A 330 -8.12 -8.68 10.90
C LYS A 330 -8.09 -7.93 9.57
N LYS A 331 -7.39 -8.47 8.57
CA LYS A 331 -7.31 -7.88 7.22
C LYS A 331 -8.68 -7.76 6.55
N ARG A 332 -9.52 -8.80 6.69
CA ARG A 332 -10.91 -8.79 6.19
C ARG A 332 -11.83 -7.78 6.87
N ARG A 333 -11.55 -7.40 8.11
CA ARG A 333 -12.33 -6.36 8.82
C ARG A 333 -11.92 -4.94 8.44
N GLN A 334 -10.75 -4.79 7.82
CA GLN A 334 -10.17 -3.51 7.42
C GLN A 334 -10.37 -3.21 5.92
N SER A 335 -10.69 -4.22 5.11
CA SER A 335 -11.20 -4.12 3.75
C SER A 335 -12.71 -3.92 3.74
#